data_AF-A0A6P8IFD5-F1
#
_entry.id   AF-A0A6P8IFD5-F1
#
_cell.length_a   1.000
_cell.length_b   1.000
_cell.length_c   1.000
_cell.angle_alpha   90.00
_cell.angle_beta   90.00
_cell.angle_gamma   90.00
#
_symmetry.space_group_name_H-M   'P 1'
#
loop_
_entity.id
_entity.type
_entity.pdbx_description
1 polymer ?
#
loop_
_entity_poly.entity_id
_entity_poly.type
_entity_poly.pdbx_seq_one_letter_code
_entity_poly.pdbx_strand_id
1 'polypeptide(L)'
;MRECSLVLLLIVTLFTTADSVAAQSKTTDNYDVSSAKVVANSLIEGLLSYSKRKNGSPLPPRLDLVFILDTPSSECSSKQFGILKVFLQNLVKEFSISPSTTRIGLIRCSANASLQFGLDHFMNRECALKALKNLRYHPSSRCSLNSAFDLARRIVFKKNDLHAKKLVFLLSAEKQRHDKKTVVSAANLRRNGVELFELCVRSHHRAREDKRIASKPMRTHRLHVDDYDALVEVADQIKGEGLGQSCSTTGTVYDECRRRCRCSNGQMIDCYRVRKEFTSMTLEERRLYIHALKTVSSLQPYKRMYDTLTTYHPLWFKGVHRLKYFFPWHRWYILIFENFLRQVDCRVTVPYWDWSRAVSKGALFRASYIRDVWHPGPHALGGDGTKYDLCVQNGPFRKDSWFVYLILKNKSKPTCLTREFNTCYSQYLFNAQNVSKLFQLPLHKFRVFEKKVRRAMHDQFHNAIGGVMSLEESANAPEFWFHHGYLDKLWADWQKRGPKFKHQYYHGVTTNFPGTKIRGSWFIDLSRQPFCVKVVHDQPIDMEEREEDFDSSINEPVPIYWCR
;
A
#
# COMPACT_ATOMS: atom_id res chain seq x y z
N MET A 1 19.30 -66.96 31.99
CA MET A 1 20.59 -67.50 31.50
C MET A 1 21.11 -66.47 30.51
N ARG A 2 22.09 -65.63 30.90
CA ARG A 2 23.55 -65.85 30.68
C ARG A 2 23.82 -65.97 29.17
N GLU A 3 24.62 -65.17 28.48
CA GLU A 3 25.81 -64.33 28.73
C GLU A 3 25.94 -63.35 27.52
N CYS A 4 26.47 -62.11 27.62
CA CYS A 4 27.88 -61.70 27.79
C CYS A 4 28.80 -62.29 26.68
N SER A 5 29.71 -61.61 25.99
CA SER A 5 30.60 -60.47 26.29
C SER A 5 31.20 -59.94 24.97
N LEU A 6 31.37 -58.62 24.75
CA LEU A 6 32.60 -57.80 25.00
C LEU A 6 33.88 -58.36 24.35
N VAL A 7 34.69 -57.53 23.67
CA VAL A 7 35.78 -56.70 24.27
C VAL A 7 36.37 -55.81 23.13
N LEU A 8 36.38 -54.46 23.20
CA LEU A 8 37.28 -53.54 23.95
C LEU A 8 38.47 -53.07 23.04
N LEU A 9 39.11 -51.89 23.11
CA LEU A 9 39.28 -50.82 24.12
C LEU A 9 40.07 -49.67 23.39
N LEU A 10 39.87 -48.37 23.63
CA LEU A 10 40.59 -47.47 24.55
C LEU A 10 40.15 -46.02 24.21
N ILE A 11 40.12 -44.97 25.06
CA ILE A 11 40.14 -44.69 26.51
C ILE A 11 40.11 -43.12 26.59
N VAL A 12 39.11 -42.48 27.24
CA VAL A 12 39.20 -41.68 28.50
C VAL A 12 39.51 -40.18 28.23
N THR A 13 38.81 -39.16 28.75
CA THR A 13 38.26 -38.80 30.09
C THR A 13 37.01 -37.89 29.89
N LEU A 14 35.79 -38.02 30.46
CA LEU A 14 35.22 -38.24 31.82
C LEU A 14 35.28 -37.05 32.80
N PHE A 15 34.10 -36.48 33.13
CA PHE A 15 33.43 -36.36 34.45
C PHE A 15 32.00 -35.80 34.18
N THR A 16 30.84 -36.51 34.29
CA THR A 16 30.09 -37.07 35.45
C THR A 16 29.88 -36.04 36.57
N THR A 17 28.72 -35.78 37.18
CA THR A 17 27.42 -36.48 37.38
C THR A 17 26.43 -35.47 37.98
N ALA A 18 25.12 -35.65 37.79
CA ALA A 18 24.16 -35.87 38.89
C ALA A 18 22.70 -35.73 38.41
N ASP A 19 21.99 -36.85 38.44
CA ASP A 19 20.53 -36.92 38.57
C ASP A 19 20.11 -36.72 40.04
N SER A 20 18.82 -36.41 40.21
CA SER A 20 18.05 -36.27 41.46
C SER A 20 18.19 -34.93 42.19
N VAL A 21 17.13 -34.11 42.11
CA VAL A 21 16.29 -33.71 43.25
C VAL A 21 14.98 -33.14 42.68
N ALA A 22 13.90 -33.90 42.81
CA ALA A 22 12.57 -33.34 42.92
C ALA A 22 12.49 -32.63 44.27
N ALA A 23 12.55 -31.30 44.26
CA ALA A 23 12.19 -30.48 45.42
C ALA A 23 11.53 -29.20 44.92
N GLN A 24 10.41 -28.88 45.56
CA GLN A 24 9.59 -27.72 45.36
C GLN A 24 10.41 -26.43 45.25
N SER A 25 10.32 -25.77 44.11
CA SER A 25 10.59 -24.34 44.00
C SER A 25 9.31 -23.66 43.51
N LYS A 26 8.42 -23.35 44.48
CA LYS A 26 7.45 -22.26 44.33
C LYS A 26 8.23 -20.96 44.32
N THR A 27 8.89 -20.63 43.22
CA THR A 27 9.44 -19.28 43.01
C THR A 27 8.36 -18.45 42.33
N THR A 28 7.81 -17.53 43.10
CA THR A 28 6.95 -16.46 42.63
C THR A 28 7.71 -15.60 41.61
N ASP A 29 7.28 -15.63 40.34
CA ASP A 29 7.68 -14.69 39.29
C ASP A 29 7.49 -13.24 39.76
N ASN A 30 8.59 -12.58 40.13
CA ASN A 30 8.66 -11.19 40.55
C ASN A 30 9.64 -10.48 39.59
N TYR A 31 9.21 -10.26 38.34
CA TYR A 31 9.98 -9.47 37.38
C TYR A 31 9.62 -7.99 37.57
N ASP A 32 10.52 -7.28 38.26
CA ASP A 32 10.50 -5.83 38.42
C ASP A 32 11.24 -5.21 37.22
N VAL A 33 10.51 -4.45 36.39
CA VAL A 33 11.01 -3.89 35.12
C VAL A 33 10.69 -2.40 35.09
N SER A 34 11.43 -1.61 35.88
CA SER A 34 11.20 -0.18 36.02
C SER A 34 12.12 0.69 35.15
N SER A 35 13.30 0.20 34.72
CA SER A 35 14.19 1.04 33.90
C SER A 35 13.68 1.19 32.47
N ALA A 36 13.70 2.43 31.96
CA ALA A 36 13.28 2.76 30.59
C ALA A 36 13.95 1.87 29.53
N LYS A 37 15.21 1.49 29.76
CA LYS A 37 15.94 0.57 28.87
C LYS A 37 15.35 -0.83 28.80
N VAL A 38 14.95 -1.39 29.94
CA VAL A 38 14.36 -2.74 29.95
C VAL A 38 12.97 -2.71 29.30
N VAL A 39 12.19 -1.64 29.53
CA VAL A 39 10.89 -1.43 28.87
C VAL A 39 11.06 -1.29 27.35
N ALA A 40 12.03 -0.48 26.90
CA ALA A 40 12.37 -0.35 25.48
C ALA A 40 12.74 -1.72 24.88
N ASN A 41 13.66 -2.47 25.50
CA ASN A 41 14.01 -3.82 25.07
C ASN A 41 12.81 -4.76 24.99
N SER A 42 11.89 -4.64 25.93
CA SER A 42 10.68 -5.46 25.96
C SER A 42 9.69 -5.10 24.86
N LEU A 43 9.62 -3.81 24.46
CA LEU A 43 8.90 -3.37 23.26
C LEU A 43 9.56 -3.89 21.98
N ILE A 44 10.90 -3.85 21.89
CA ILE A 44 11.68 -4.35 20.75
C ILE A 44 11.42 -5.84 20.51
N GLU A 45 11.54 -6.63 21.57
CA GLU A 45 11.32 -8.07 21.53
C GLU A 45 9.84 -8.44 21.38
N GLY A 46 8.95 -7.60 21.89
CA GLY A 46 7.50 -7.75 21.83
C GLY A 46 6.89 -7.13 20.58
N LEU A 47 6.18 -6.02 20.77
CA LEU A 47 5.39 -5.37 19.73
C LEU A 47 6.19 -5.04 18.46
N LEU A 48 7.40 -4.51 18.61
CA LEU A 48 8.21 -4.06 17.48
C LEU A 48 8.84 -5.22 16.70
N SER A 49 8.86 -6.44 17.23
CA SER A 49 9.29 -7.62 16.48
C SER A 49 8.43 -7.84 15.22
N TYR A 50 7.14 -7.45 15.26
CA TYR A 50 6.22 -7.53 14.12
C TYR A 50 6.49 -6.50 13.02
N SER A 51 7.26 -5.45 13.31
CA SER A 51 7.63 -4.44 12.31
C SER A 51 8.72 -4.92 11.35
N LYS A 52 9.49 -5.92 11.78
CA LYS A 52 10.66 -6.44 11.06
C LYS A 52 10.24 -7.35 9.92
N ARG A 53 11.03 -7.32 8.84
CA ARG A 53 10.90 -8.26 7.71
C ARG A 53 11.47 -9.62 8.10
N LYS A 54 10.77 -10.69 7.74
CA LYS A 54 11.31 -12.05 7.83
C LYS A 54 12.30 -12.31 6.68
N ASN A 55 13.31 -13.15 6.91
CA ASN A 55 14.26 -13.55 5.86
C ASN A 55 13.52 -14.11 4.63
N GLY A 56 13.90 -13.64 3.44
CA GLY A 56 13.28 -14.02 2.16
C GLY A 56 11.99 -13.25 1.82
N SER A 57 11.39 -12.50 2.75
CA SER A 57 10.19 -11.71 2.48
C SER A 57 10.54 -10.27 2.09
N PRO A 58 9.97 -9.72 1.01
CA PRO A 58 10.26 -8.35 0.59
C PRO A 58 9.66 -7.28 1.52
N LEU A 59 8.57 -7.63 2.20
CA LEU A 59 7.79 -6.75 3.07
C LEU A 59 7.58 -7.40 4.45
N PRO A 60 7.35 -6.58 5.51
CA PRO A 60 6.99 -7.11 6.82
C PRO A 60 5.62 -7.81 6.76
N PRO A 61 5.31 -8.69 7.73
CA PRO A 61 4.02 -9.36 7.77
C PRO A 61 2.86 -8.35 7.84
N ARG A 62 1.70 -8.74 7.30
CA ARG A 62 0.49 -7.93 7.41
C ARG A 62 0.06 -7.84 8.87
N LEU A 63 -0.24 -6.62 9.29
CA LEU A 63 -0.49 -6.29 10.68
C LEU A 63 -1.66 -5.30 10.80
N ASP A 64 -2.64 -5.62 11.63
CA ASP A 64 -3.67 -4.70 12.08
C ASP A 64 -3.37 -4.29 13.52
N LEU A 65 -2.88 -3.07 13.72
CA LEU A 65 -2.48 -2.54 15.01
C LEU A 65 -3.45 -1.45 15.48
N VAL A 66 -4.22 -1.74 16.53
CA VAL A 66 -5.19 -0.79 17.09
C VAL A 66 -4.67 -0.23 18.41
N PHE A 67 -4.50 1.08 18.47
CA PHE A 67 -4.17 1.76 19.71
C PHE A 67 -5.44 2.08 20.50
N ILE A 68 -5.45 1.76 21.80
CA ILE A 68 -6.47 2.24 22.73
C ILE A 68 -5.78 3.25 23.66
N LEU A 69 -6.27 4.48 23.63
CA LEU A 69 -5.78 5.54 24.51
C LEU A 69 -6.70 5.73 25.69
N ASP A 70 -6.15 5.54 26.88
CA ASP A 70 -6.82 5.78 28.15
C ASP A 70 -6.10 6.92 28.90
N THR A 71 -6.70 8.12 28.80
CA THR A 71 -6.12 9.37 29.30
C THR A 71 -7.16 10.14 30.13
N PRO A 72 -7.48 9.68 31.35
CA PRO A 72 -8.45 10.34 32.21
C PRO A 72 -7.96 11.72 32.65
N SER A 73 -8.89 12.66 32.88
CA SER A 73 -8.56 14.06 33.13
C SER A 73 -7.91 14.35 34.48
N SER A 74 -8.09 13.47 35.47
CA SER A 74 -7.41 13.59 36.77
C SER A 74 -5.91 13.28 36.66
N GLU A 75 -5.52 12.40 35.74
CA GLU A 75 -4.15 11.86 35.67
C GLU A 75 -3.35 12.31 34.45
N CYS A 76 -4.03 12.79 33.42
CA CYS A 76 -3.42 13.24 32.17
C CYS A 76 -3.81 14.69 31.89
N SER A 77 -2.88 15.61 32.10
CA SER A 77 -2.93 16.99 31.63
C SER A 77 -2.73 17.08 30.11
N SER A 78 -3.00 18.25 29.54
CA SER A 78 -2.69 18.55 28.13
C SER A 78 -1.20 18.35 27.80
N LYS A 79 -0.30 18.70 28.73
CA LYS A 79 1.16 18.51 28.59
C LYS A 79 1.50 17.01 28.47
N GLN A 80 0.95 16.19 29.38
CA GLN A 80 1.16 14.74 29.40
C GLN A 80 0.56 14.05 28.18
N PHE A 81 -0.61 14.49 27.71
CA PHE A 81 -1.17 14.02 26.44
C PHE A 81 -0.25 14.30 25.26
N GLY A 82 0.43 15.45 25.28
CA GLY A 82 1.49 15.78 24.32
C GLY A 82 2.61 14.73 24.28
N ILE A 83 3.07 14.28 25.45
CA ILE A 83 4.11 13.24 25.58
C ILE A 83 3.61 11.89 25.03
N LEU A 84 2.41 11.44 25.41
CA LEU A 84 1.81 10.19 24.90
C LEU A 84 1.68 10.20 23.37
N LYS A 85 1.30 11.35 22.82
CA LYS A 85 1.17 11.56 21.38
C LYS A 85 2.52 11.52 20.66
N VAL A 86 3.59 12.02 21.27
CA VAL A 86 4.96 11.89 20.73
C VAL A 86 5.41 10.44 20.79
N PHE A 87 5.18 9.75 21.91
CA PHE A 87 5.47 8.32 22.05
C PHE A 87 4.76 7.48 20.98
N LEU A 88 3.45 7.66 20.79
CA LEU A 88 2.69 6.99 19.73
C LEU A 88 3.23 7.28 18.33
N GLN A 89 3.64 8.51 18.06
CA GLN A 89 4.24 8.86 16.77
C GLN A 89 5.57 8.14 16.55
N ASN A 90 6.42 8.02 17.59
CA ASN A 90 7.67 7.28 17.49
C ASN A 90 7.40 5.79 17.26
N LEU A 91 6.46 5.21 18.01
CA LEU A 91 6.07 3.81 17.82
C LEU A 91 5.54 3.53 16.41
N VAL A 92 4.69 4.41 15.85
CA VAL A 92 4.17 4.27 14.48
C VAL A 92 5.25 4.45 13.41
N LYS A 93 6.33 5.19 13.67
CA LYS A 93 7.46 5.32 12.73
C LYS A 93 8.18 3.99 12.52
N GLU A 94 8.19 3.13 13.54
CA GLU A 94 8.83 1.81 13.47
C GLU A 94 8.06 0.82 12.57
N PHE A 95 6.81 1.11 12.20
CA PHE A 95 6.02 0.23 11.34
C PHE A 95 5.95 0.71 9.89
N SER A 96 5.91 -0.26 8.97
CA SER A 96 5.57 -0.01 7.57
C SER A 96 4.06 0.23 7.42
N ILE A 97 3.63 1.48 7.36
CA ILE A 97 2.21 1.81 7.29
C ILE A 97 1.73 1.80 5.84
N SER A 98 0.92 0.81 5.47
CA SER A 98 0.23 0.74 4.18
C SER A 98 -0.92 -0.27 4.23
N PRO A 99 -1.85 -0.24 3.25
CA PRO A 99 -2.95 -1.20 3.18
C PRO A 99 -2.52 -2.68 3.01
N SER A 100 -1.30 -2.95 2.56
CA SER A 100 -0.75 -4.31 2.35
C SER A 100 0.34 -4.69 3.35
N THR A 101 0.66 -3.83 4.31
CA THR A 101 1.62 -4.09 5.40
C THR A 101 0.93 -3.82 6.74
N THR A 102 1.29 -2.75 7.46
CA THR A 102 0.64 -2.38 8.73
C THR A 102 -0.50 -1.39 8.50
N ARG A 103 -1.70 -1.76 8.93
CA ARG A 103 -2.85 -0.87 9.08
C ARG A 103 -2.97 -0.46 10.54
N ILE A 104 -3.28 0.81 10.79
CA ILE A 104 -3.43 1.32 12.16
C ILE A 104 -4.83 1.85 12.42
N GLY A 105 -5.33 1.59 13.62
CA GLY A 105 -6.58 2.14 14.15
C GLY A 105 -6.33 2.84 15.47
N LEU A 106 -7.22 3.76 15.86
CA LEU A 106 -7.15 4.44 17.14
C LEU A 106 -8.52 4.55 17.77
N ILE A 107 -8.65 4.03 18.98
CA ILE A 107 -9.82 4.15 19.84
C ILE A 107 -9.44 5.04 21.02
N ARG A 108 -10.24 6.06 21.27
CA ARG A 108 -10.19 6.82 22.50
C ARG A 108 -11.09 6.15 23.52
N CYS A 109 -10.52 5.74 24.65
CA CYS A 109 -11.29 5.25 25.77
C CYS A 109 -11.98 6.41 26.48
N SER A 110 -13.26 6.21 26.80
CA SER A 110 -14.02 7.06 27.70
C SER A 110 -15.17 6.22 28.27
N ALA A 111 -16.17 6.80 28.95
CA ALA A 111 -17.37 6.08 29.36
C ALA A 111 -18.03 5.36 28.15
N ASN A 112 -18.03 6.01 26.99
CA ASN A 112 -18.42 5.44 25.71
C ASN A 112 -17.22 5.53 24.74
N ALA A 113 -16.57 4.41 24.48
CA ALA A 113 -15.39 4.40 23.62
C ALA A 113 -15.73 4.94 22.21
N SER A 114 -14.80 5.68 21.62
CA SER A 114 -15.00 6.35 20.33
C SER A 114 -13.86 6.05 19.37
N LEU A 115 -14.21 5.65 18.14
CA LEU A 115 -13.25 5.41 17.06
C LEU A 115 -12.78 6.75 16.50
N GLN A 116 -11.48 7.02 16.59
CA GLN A 116 -10.86 8.21 16.01
C GLN A 116 -10.56 7.98 14.52
N PHE A 117 -10.05 6.80 14.17
CA PHE A 117 -9.90 6.32 12.80
C PHE A 117 -9.79 4.78 12.78
N GLY A 118 -10.28 4.17 11.69
CA GLY A 118 -10.22 2.73 11.45
C GLY A 118 -9.01 2.29 10.62
N LEU A 119 -8.88 0.97 10.43
CA LEU A 119 -7.74 0.32 9.75
C LEU A 119 -7.61 0.68 8.25
N ASP A 120 -8.68 1.15 7.62
CA ASP A 120 -8.74 1.52 6.20
C ASP A 120 -8.47 3.02 5.95
N HIS A 121 -8.15 3.79 6.99
CA HIS A 121 -8.09 5.24 6.90
C HIS A 121 -6.81 5.79 6.24
N PHE A 122 -5.69 5.06 6.32
CA PHE A 122 -4.38 5.56 5.87
C PHE A 122 -3.77 4.74 4.72
N MET A 123 -3.16 5.45 3.78
CA MET A 123 -2.45 4.87 2.63
C MET A 123 -0.93 4.82 2.83
N ASN A 124 -0.41 5.55 3.81
CA ASN A 124 1.01 5.71 4.08
C ASN A 124 1.25 6.24 5.51
N ARG A 125 2.51 6.18 5.94
CA ARG A 125 2.97 6.63 7.26
C ARG A 125 2.79 8.13 7.47
N GLU A 126 2.99 8.96 6.44
CA GLU A 126 2.95 10.42 6.57
C GLU A 126 1.56 10.92 6.98
N CYS A 127 0.51 10.33 6.41
CA CYS A 127 -0.85 10.68 6.77
C CYS A 127 -1.26 10.16 8.15
N ALA A 128 -0.81 8.95 8.51
CA ALA A 128 -0.96 8.42 9.86
C ALA A 128 -0.32 9.34 10.91
N LEU A 129 0.95 9.72 10.71
CA LEU A 129 1.67 10.62 11.60
C LEU A 129 1.05 12.02 11.64
N LYS A 130 0.56 12.55 10.52
CA LYS A 130 -0.15 13.83 10.49
C LYS A 130 -1.45 13.77 11.29
N ALA A 131 -2.21 12.68 11.22
CA ALA A 131 -3.42 12.49 12.00
C ALA A 131 -3.09 12.40 13.50
N LEU A 132 -2.08 11.61 13.89
CA LEU A 132 -1.60 11.53 15.26
C LEU A 132 -1.15 12.90 15.78
N LYS A 133 -0.37 13.66 14.99
CA LYS A 133 0.07 15.03 15.28
C LYS A 133 -1.10 16.00 15.46
N ASN A 134 -2.26 15.75 14.87
CA ASN A 134 -3.44 16.61 14.99
C ASN A 134 -4.47 16.11 16.01
N LEU A 135 -4.20 14.99 16.70
CA LEU A 135 -5.06 14.53 17.79
C LEU A 135 -5.19 15.61 18.85
N ARG A 136 -6.44 15.88 19.23
CA ARG A 136 -6.81 16.84 20.26
C ARG A 136 -7.05 16.12 21.57
N TYR A 137 -6.52 16.69 22.64
CA TYR A 137 -6.83 16.23 23.99
C TYR A 137 -8.31 16.51 24.28
N HIS A 138 -9.03 15.47 24.67
CA HIS A 138 -10.43 15.57 25.10
C HIS A 138 -10.55 14.91 26.46
N PRO A 139 -10.55 15.69 27.55
CA PRO A 139 -10.61 15.16 28.90
C PRO A 139 -11.86 14.29 29.06
N SER A 140 -11.70 13.16 29.74
CA SER A 140 -12.83 12.31 30.15
C SER A 140 -12.65 11.92 31.61
N SER A 141 -13.76 11.91 32.34
CA SER A 141 -13.76 11.58 33.78
C SER A 141 -13.61 10.09 34.05
N ARG A 142 -13.81 9.22 33.04
CA ARG A 142 -13.74 7.76 33.19
C ARG A 142 -13.48 7.06 31.86
N CYS A 143 -12.65 6.00 31.90
CA CYS A 143 -12.48 5.05 30.80
C CYS A 143 -13.24 3.73 31.09
N SER A 144 -14.03 3.26 30.13
CA SER A 144 -14.62 1.91 30.12
C SER A 144 -13.85 1.04 29.14
N LEU A 145 -12.87 0.29 29.66
CA LEU A 145 -12.05 -0.61 28.83
C LEU A 145 -12.87 -1.71 28.15
N ASN A 146 -13.90 -2.23 28.81
CA ASN A 146 -14.83 -3.18 28.18
C ASN A 146 -15.53 -2.57 26.95
N SER A 147 -15.94 -1.29 27.00
CA SER A 147 -16.52 -0.57 25.86
C SER A 147 -15.52 -0.44 24.70
N ALA A 148 -14.26 -0.09 25.01
CA ALA A 148 -13.20 0.01 24.01
C ALA A 148 -12.86 -1.35 23.38
N PHE A 149 -12.79 -2.41 24.17
CA PHE A 149 -12.54 -3.77 23.67
C PHE A 149 -13.68 -4.31 22.83
N ASP A 150 -14.94 -4.08 23.22
CA ASP A 150 -16.10 -4.44 22.41
C ASP A 150 -16.15 -3.63 21.11
N LEU A 151 -15.80 -2.34 21.13
CA LEU A 151 -15.70 -1.52 19.92
C LEU A 151 -14.63 -2.07 18.96
N ALA A 152 -13.44 -2.38 19.48
CA ALA A 152 -12.38 -3.01 18.69
C ALA A 152 -12.85 -4.32 18.05
N ARG A 153 -13.51 -5.19 18.82
CA ARG A 153 -13.99 -6.49 18.33
C ARG A 153 -15.11 -6.37 17.29
N ARG A 154 -16.14 -5.57 17.58
CA ARG A 154 -17.40 -5.54 16.81
C ARG A 154 -17.34 -4.62 15.60
N ILE A 155 -16.49 -3.59 15.64
CA ILE A 155 -16.40 -2.59 14.57
C ILE A 155 -15.07 -2.71 13.84
N VAL A 156 -13.94 -2.61 14.55
CA VAL A 156 -12.62 -2.54 13.90
C VAL A 156 -12.20 -3.89 13.31
N PHE A 157 -12.29 -4.97 14.09
CA PHE A 157 -11.94 -6.33 13.68
C PHE A 157 -13.14 -7.14 13.15
N LYS A 158 -14.25 -6.46 12.80
CA LYS A 158 -15.46 -7.11 12.27
C LYS A 158 -15.16 -7.98 11.04
N LYS A 159 -14.34 -7.45 10.13
CA LYS A 159 -13.86 -8.20 8.97
C LYS A 159 -12.67 -9.04 9.41
N ASN A 160 -12.83 -10.36 9.38
CA ASN A 160 -11.75 -11.27 9.72
C ASN A 160 -10.78 -11.38 8.55
N ASP A 161 -9.76 -10.51 8.52
CA ASP A 161 -8.63 -10.66 7.61
C ASP A 161 -7.69 -11.74 8.16
N LEU A 162 -7.86 -12.97 7.67
CA LEU A 162 -7.11 -14.15 8.16
C LEU A 162 -5.60 -14.06 7.90
N HIS A 163 -5.16 -13.15 7.02
CA HIS A 163 -3.75 -12.99 6.65
C HIS A 163 -3.03 -11.93 7.49
N ALA A 164 -3.76 -11.14 8.29
CA ALA A 164 -3.19 -10.10 9.12
C ALA A 164 -3.11 -10.55 10.59
N LYS A 165 -1.95 -10.36 11.21
CA LYS A 165 -1.83 -10.44 12.67
C LYS A 165 -2.64 -9.29 13.27
N LYS A 166 -3.44 -9.55 14.31
CA LYS A 166 -4.25 -8.51 14.96
C LYS A 166 -3.68 -8.19 16.33
N LEU A 167 -3.32 -6.94 16.54
CA LEU A 167 -2.75 -6.46 17.79
C LEU A 167 -3.58 -5.29 18.31
N VAL A 168 -3.72 -5.22 19.63
CA VAL A 168 -4.18 -4.02 20.33
C VAL A 168 -3.10 -3.59 21.29
N PHE A 169 -2.76 -2.31 21.25
CA PHE A 169 -1.84 -1.69 22.20
C PHE A 169 -2.61 -0.70 23.06
N LEU A 170 -2.82 -1.06 24.33
CA LEU A 170 -3.44 -0.21 25.34
C LEU A 170 -2.36 0.67 25.97
N LEU A 171 -2.52 1.98 25.84
CA LEU A 171 -1.70 2.97 26.53
C LEU A 171 -2.56 3.66 27.59
N SER A 172 -2.24 3.43 28.86
CA SER A 172 -2.99 3.99 30.00
C SER A 172 -2.12 4.87 30.88
N ALA A 173 -2.69 5.99 31.34
CA ALA A 173 -2.02 6.97 32.19
C ALA A 173 -1.95 6.61 33.69
N GLU A 174 -2.56 5.49 34.11
CA GLU A 174 -2.47 4.96 35.48
C GLU A 174 -2.85 3.45 35.53
N LYS A 175 -2.73 2.81 36.70
CA LYS A 175 -3.20 1.43 36.94
C LYS A 175 -4.73 1.37 36.82
N GLN A 176 -5.22 0.60 35.86
CA GLN A 176 -6.66 0.41 35.66
C GLN A 176 -7.20 -0.69 36.58
N ARG A 177 -8.30 -0.42 37.29
CA ARG A 177 -9.07 -1.49 37.97
C ARG A 177 -9.75 -2.36 36.92
N HIS A 178 -9.30 -3.60 36.76
CA HIS A 178 -9.90 -4.54 35.83
C HIS A 178 -11.15 -5.19 36.44
N ASP A 179 -12.32 -4.60 36.20
CA ASP A 179 -13.57 -5.25 36.59
C ASP A 179 -13.80 -6.57 35.82
N LYS A 180 -14.72 -7.40 36.33
CA LYS A 180 -15.04 -8.71 35.70
C LYS A 180 -15.42 -8.55 34.22
N LYS A 181 -16.12 -7.47 33.86
CA LYS A 181 -16.55 -7.20 32.47
C LYS A 181 -15.36 -6.94 31.56
N THR A 182 -14.39 -6.15 32.01
CA THR A 182 -13.18 -5.83 31.28
C THR A 182 -12.37 -7.09 31.00
N VAL A 183 -12.20 -7.96 32.01
CA VAL A 183 -11.49 -9.24 31.82
C VAL A 183 -12.20 -10.12 30.79
N VAL A 184 -13.54 -10.20 30.84
CA VAL A 184 -14.32 -10.99 29.87
C VAL A 184 -14.19 -10.42 28.45
N SER A 185 -14.31 -9.10 28.28
CA SER A 185 -14.16 -8.46 26.96
C SER A 185 -12.74 -8.62 26.40
N ALA A 186 -11.70 -8.52 27.24
CA ALA A 186 -10.32 -8.79 26.84
C ALA A 186 -10.12 -10.26 26.43
N ALA A 187 -10.68 -11.21 27.20
CA ALA A 187 -10.65 -12.63 26.84
C ALA A 187 -11.38 -12.90 25.52
N ASN A 188 -12.49 -12.21 25.25
CA ASN A 188 -13.20 -12.30 23.98
C ASN A 188 -12.36 -11.78 22.81
N LEU A 189 -11.63 -10.68 22.98
CA LEU A 189 -10.68 -10.20 21.96
C LEU A 189 -9.59 -11.23 21.69
N ARG A 190 -8.96 -11.77 22.75
CA ARG A 190 -7.92 -12.80 22.62
C ARG A 190 -8.43 -14.05 21.90
N ARG A 191 -9.65 -14.50 22.23
CA ARG A 191 -10.31 -15.63 21.53
C ARG A 191 -10.60 -15.34 20.05
N ASN A 192 -10.67 -14.07 19.63
CA ASN A 192 -10.77 -13.66 18.23
C ASN A 192 -9.40 -13.50 17.53
N GLY A 193 -8.33 -14.03 18.13
CA GLY A 193 -6.98 -13.98 17.59
C GLY A 193 -6.28 -12.63 17.76
N VAL A 194 -6.79 -11.76 18.63
CA VAL A 194 -6.19 -10.45 18.91
C VAL A 194 -5.20 -10.57 20.07
N GLU A 195 -3.95 -10.18 19.82
CA GLU A 195 -2.91 -10.10 20.84
C GLU A 195 -2.97 -8.73 21.52
N LEU A 196 -2.96 -8.73 22.85
CA LEU A 196 -3.15 -7.53 23.68
C LEU A 196 -1.83 -7.16 24.36
N PHE A 197 -1.35 -5.96 24.07
CA PHE A 197 -0.23 -5.30 24.74
C PHE A 197 -0.76 -4.18 25.64
N GLU A 198 -0.12 -3.99 26.78
CA GLU A 198 -0.44 -2.96 27.76
C GLU A 198 0.83 -2.21 28.16
N LEU A 199 0.78 -0.89 28.09
CA LEU A 199 1.78 0.02 28.67
C LEU A 199 1.08 0.99 29.63
N CYS A 200 1.40 0.87 30.91
CA CYS A 200 0.91 1.77 31.96
C CYS A 200 1.98 2.82 32.30
N VAL A 201 1.59 4.09 32.37
CA VAL A 201 2.40 5.20 32.87
C VAL A 201 1.97 5.47 34.32
N ARG A 202 2.90 5.77 35.24
CA ARG A 202 2.59 6.06 36.65
C ARG A 202 1.85 4.95 37.40
N SER A 203 2.48 3.79 37.54
CA SER A 203 2.03 2.75 38.49
C SER A 203 2.96 2.70 39.70
N HIS A 204 2.52 3.25 40.84
CA HIS A 204 3.18 3.01 42.12
C HIS A 204 2.99 1.54 42.51
N HIS A 205 4.08 0.80 42.65
CA HIS A 205 4.08 -0.63 42.93
C HIS A 205 3.19 -0.98 44.13
N ARG A 206 2.12 -1.76 43.89
CA ARG A 206 1.62 -2.83 44.76
C ARG A 206 0.65 -3.77 44.03
N ALA A 207 0.93 -5.05 44.26
CA ALA A 207 0.05 -6.23 44.24
C ALA A 207 -0.38 -6.83 42.88
N ARG A 208 0.38 -7.87 42.47
CA ARG A 208 -0.01 -9.29 42.33
C ARG A 208 -1.33 -9.75 41.67
N GLU A 209 -2.31 -8.90 41.36
CA GLU A 209 -3.66 -9.38 41.00
C GLU A 209 -4.12 -9.17 39.53
N ASP A 210 -3.46 -8.31 38.73
CA ASP A 210 -4.01 -7.89 37.42
C ASP A 210 -3.43 -8.62 36.19
N LYS A 211 -3.13 -9.92 36.27
CA LYS A 211 -2.56 -10.72 35.15
C LYS A 211 -3.56 -11.08 34.02
N ARG A 212 -4.64 -10.32 33.81
CA ARG A 212 -5.86 -10.83 33.13
C ARG A 212 -6.21 -10.18 31.78
N ILE A 213 -5.56 -9.07 31.39
CA ILE A 213 -5.83 -8.37 30.12
C ILE A 213 -4.75 -8.58 29.06
N ALA A 214 -3.48 -8.32 29.37
CA ALA A 214 -2.39 -8.53 28.41
C ALA A 214 -2.30 -10.01 27.97
N SER A 215 -1.80 -10.24 26.75
CA SER A 215 -1.51 -11.59 26.24
C SER A 215 -0.16 -12.10 26.77
N LYS A 216 0.07 -13.41 26.73
CA LYS A 216 1.37 -13.98 27.12
C LYS A 216 2.40 -13.83 25.98
N PRO A 217 3.71 -13.75 26.27
CA PRO A 217 4.33 -13.71 27.59
C PRO A 217 4.29 -12.31 28.24
N MET A 218 4.11 -12.25 29.56
CA MET A 218 3.93 -10.99 30.30
C MET A 218 5.10 -10.02 30.15
N ARG A 219 6.34 -10.53 30.09
CA ARG A 219 7.56 -9.71 29.97
C ARG A 219 7.54 -8.74 28.80
N THR A 220 6.91 -9.11 27.67
CA THR A 220 6.89 -8.30 26.45
C THR A 220 5.53 -7.65 26.17
N HIS A 221 4.49 -8.06 26.89
CA HIS A 221 3.11 -7.66 26.65
C HIS A 221 2.51 -6.79 27.74
N ARG A 222 3.13 -6.75 28.92
CA ARG A 222 2.70 -5.92 30.03
C ARG A 222 3.88 -5.12 30.52
N LEU A 223 3.84 -3.83 30.21
CA LEU A 223 4.92 -2.90 30.42
C LEU A 223 4.46 -1.78 31.32
N HIS A 224 5.38 -1.24 32.10
CA HIS A 224 5.13 -0.15 33.02
C HIS A 224 6.32 0.80 33.01
N VAL A 225 6.02 2.09 33.10
CA VAL A 225 7.01 3.16 33.33
C VAL A 225 6.58 4.00 34.53
N ASP A 226 7.55 4.43 35.33
CA ASP A 226 7.31 5.13 36.59
C ASP A 226 6.63 6.48 36.39
N ASP A 227 6.99 7.19 35.32
CA ASP A 227 6.41 8.49 34.99
C ASP A 227 6.51 8.81 33.49
N TYR A 228 6.17 10.05 33.14
CA TYR A 228 6.18 10.54 31.76
C TYR A 228 7.58 10.88 31.26
N ASP A 229 8.55 11.14 32.13
CA ASP A 229 9.93 11.42 31.73
C ASP A 229 10.62 10.09 31.35
N ALA A 230 10.40 9.03 32.13
CA ALA A 230 10.77 7.67 31.76
C ALA A 230 10.13 7.24 30.42
N LEU A 231 8.88 7.64 30.15
CA LEU A 231 8.25 7.37 28.85
C LEU A 231 8.96 8.09 27.69
N VAL A 232 9.47 9.31 27.90
CA VAL A 232 10.28 10.03 26.92
C VAL A 232 11.59 9.26 26.66
N GLU A 233 12.26 8.79 27.71
CA GLU A 233 13.47 7.97 27.58
C GLU A 233 13.23 6.67 26.81
N VAL A 234 12.11 5.98 27.05
CA VAL A 234 11.72 4.81 26.25
C VAL A 234 11.52 5.20 24.79
N ALA A 235 10.85 6.32 24.52
CA ALA A 235 10.57 6.79 23.17
C ALA A 235 11.84 7.11 22.37
N ASP A 236 12.89 7.58 23.04
CA ASP A 236 14.18 7.88 22.44
C ASP A 236 14.99 6.61 22.13
N GLN A 237 14.85 5.56 22.95
CA GLN A 237 15.53 4.29 22.74
C GLN A 237 14.95 3.48 21.57
N ILE A 238 13.62 3.47 21.40
CA ILE A 238 12.98 2.67 20.34
C ILE A 238 13.09 3.28 18.93
N LYS A 239 13.76 4.41 18.79
CA LYS A 239 13.82 5.17 17.53
C LYS A 239 14.82 4.53 16.56
N GLY A 240 14.31 3.89 15.51
CA GLY A 240 15.11 3.33 14.41
C GLY A 240 15.43 1.83 14.51
N GLU A 241 14.85 1.12 15.49
CA GLU A 241 15.13 -0.30 15.73
C GLU A 241 14.20 -1.26 14.96
N GLY A 242 13.06 -0.77 14.45
CA GLY A 242 12.02 -1.57 13.80
C GLY A 242 12.29 -1.84 12.33
N LEU A 243 12.40 -0.79 11.52
CA LEU A 243 12.61 -0.95 10.06
C LEU A 243 14.09 -1.16 9.69
N GLY A 244 15.01 -0.88 10.61
CA GLY A 244 16.46 -1.07 10.41
C GLY A 244 17.03 -0.30 9.21
N GLN A 245 16.36 0.76 8.74
CA GLN A 245 16.77 1.53 7.58
C GLN A 245 17.17 2.94 7.99
N SER A 246 18.43 3.11 8.37
CA SER A 246 19.08 4.42 8.27
C SER A 246 19.36 4.73 6.79
N CYS A 247 19.39 6.01 6.45
CA CYS A 247 19.78 6.45 5.11
C CYS A 247 21.08 7.26 5.17
N SER A 248 21.91 7.13 4.14
CA SER A 248 23.06 8.01 3.90
C SER A 248 22.65 9.15 2.96
N THR A 249 23.28 10.32 3.09
CA THR A 249 22.98 11.52 2.29
C THR A 249 23.42 11.42 0.83
N THR A 250 24.16 10.38 0.45
CA THR A 250 24.59 10.15 -0.93
C THR A 250 23.62 9.22 -1.67
N GLY A 251 22.94 9.75 -2.69
CA GLY A 251 22.12 8.97 -3.63
C GLY A 251 20.61 8.98 -3.38
N THR A 252 19.89 8.27 -4.25
CA THR A 252 18.44 8.12 -4.17
C THR A 252 18.08 6.98 -3.22
N VAL A 253 17.31 7.27 -2.18
CA VAL A 253 16.90 6.28 -1.17
C VAL A 253 15.45 5.86 -1.36
N TYR A 254 15.15 4.62 -1.00
CA TYR A 254 13.83 4.04 -1.13
C TYR A 254 13.37 3.43 0.18
N ASP A 255 12.10 3.66 0.54
CA ASP A 255 11.48 2.99 1.67
C ASP A 255 11.09 1.55 1.33
N GLU A 256 10.56 0.83 2.32
CA GLU A 256 10.15 -0.56 2.17
C GLU A 256 9.06 -0.78 1.12
N CYS A 257 8.27 0.26 0.82
CA CYS A 257 7.24 0.26 -0.22
C CYS A 257 7.76 0.82 -1.56
N ARG A 258 9.09 0.82 -1.77
CA ARG A 258 9.78 1.35 -2.97
C ARG A 258 9.37 2.78 -3.33
N ARG A 259 8.96 3.60 -2.36
CA ARG A 259 8.77 5.04 -2.57
C ARG A 259 10.13 5.71 -2.53
N ARG A 260 10.36 6.63 -3.45
CA ARG A 260 11.60 7.42 -3.49
C ARG A 260 11.51 8.51 -2.41
N CYS A 261 12.53 8.60 -1.56
CA CYS A 261 12.56 9.52 -0.43
C CYS A 261 13.83 10.40 -0.47
N ARG A 262 13.83 11.47 0.33
CA ARG A 262 15.04 12.23 0.65
C ARG A 262 15.59 11.77 1.99
N CYS A 263 16.91 11.75 2.12
CA CYS A 263 17.53 11.50 3.41
C CYS A 263 17.81 12.81 4.15
N SER A 264 17.45 12.90 5.43
CA SER A 264 17.80 14.01 6.32
C SER A 264 18.06 13.47 7.72
N ASN A 265 19.25 13.72 8.27
CA ASN A 265 19.68 13.26 9.60
C ASN A 265 19.47 11.75 9.81
N GLY A 266 19.86 10.94 8.82
CA GLY A 266 19.68 9.49 8.85
C GLY A 266 18.24 9.00 8.68
N GLN A 267 17.27 9.90 8.53
CA GLN A 267 15.85 9.58 8.37
C GLN A 267 15.35 9.83 6.96
N MET A 268 14.56 8.89 6.44
CA MET A 268 13.83 9.08 5.20
C MET A 268 12.66 10.04 5.42
N ILE A 269 12.68 11.13 4.67
CA ILE A 269 11.64 12.16 4.66
C ILE A 269 11.13 12.37 3.24
N ASP A 270 9.94 12.96 3.13
CA ASP A 270 9.41 13.43 1.84
C ASP A 270 9.31 12.35 0.76
N CYS A 271 8.83 11.17 1.14
CA CYS A 271 8.67 10.02 0.26
C CYS A 271 7.55 10.21 -0.77
N TYR A 272 7.79 9.80 -2.01
CA TYR A 272 6.82 9.84 -3.10
C TYR A 272 6.83 8.55 -3.94
N ARG A 273 5.69 8.24 -4.52
CA ARG A 273 5.54 7.13 -5.47
C ARG A 273 6.09 7.55 -6.82
N VAL A 274 6.71 6.60 -7.52
CA VAL A 274 7.33 6.84 -8.82
C VAL A 274 6.61 5.99 -9.85
N ARG A 275 5.92 6.63 -10.79
CA ARG A 275 5.37 5.95 -11.97
C ARG A 275 6.44 5.91 -13.04
N LYS A 276 6.71 4.71 -13.56
CA LYS A 276 7.80 4.45 -14.51
C LYS A 276 7.25 4.11 -15.89
N GLU A 277 8.06 4.36 -16.90
CA GLU A 277 7.85 3.84 -18.25
C GLU A 277 7.86 2.31 -18.19
N PHE A 278 6.79 1.68 -18.67
CA PHE A 278 6.59 0.23 -18.54
C PHE A 278 7.73 -0.56 -19.21
N THR A 279 8.20 -0.09 -20.36
CA THR A 279 9.33 -0.73 -21.07
C THR A 279 10.68 -0.49 -20.38
N SER A 280 10.82 0.58 -19.58
CA SER A 280 12.01 0.88 -18.78
C SER A 280 12.05 0.19 -17.40
N MET A 281 10.93 -0.37 -16.95
CA MET A 281 10.88 -1.13 -15.69
C MET A 281 11.73 -2.40 -15.77
N THR A 282 12.21 -2.86 -14.62
CA THR A 282 12.78 -4.22 -14.52
C THR A 282 11.69 -5.27 -14.78
N LEU A 283 12.08 -6.46 -15.24
CA LEU A 283 11.12 -7.57 -15.42
C LEU A 283 10.44 -7.95 -14.10
N GLU A 284 11.13 -7.84 -12.96
CA GLU A 284 10.54 -8.07 -11.64
C GLU A 284 9.44 -7.06 -11.31
N GLU A 285 9.69 -5.76 -11.52
CA GLU A 285 8.67 -4.72 -11.30
C GLU A 285 7.45 -4.91 -12.21
N ARG A 286 7.66 -5.32 -13.46
CA ARG A 286 6.58 -5.65 -14.39
C ARG A 286 5.78 -6.86 -13.91
N ARG A 287 6.44 -7.96 -13.55
CA ARG A 287 5.78 -9.15 -12.97
C ARG A 287 4.99 -8.79 -11.72
N LEU A 288 5.52 -7.93 -10.85
CA LEU A 288 4.82 -7.47 -9.65
C LEU A 288 3.55 -6.69 -9.99
N TYR A 289 3.61 -5.77 -10.97
CA TYR A 289 2.43 -5.04 -11.44
C TYR A 289 1.38 -5.98 -12.06
N ILE A 290 1.78 -6.88 -12.97
CA ILE A 290 0.88 -7.84 -13.61
C ILE A 290 0.26 -8.78 -12.57
N HIS A 291 1.05 -9.26 -11.60
CA HIS A 291 0.56 -10.07 -10.51
C HIS A 291 -0.49 -9.33 -9.67
N ALA A 292 -0.22 -8.09 -9.25
CA ALA A 292 -1.17 -7.29 -8.48
C ALA A 292 -2.46 -7.04 -9.27
N LEU A 293 -2.35 -6.70 -10.56
CA LEU A 293 -3.49 -6.49 -11.44
C LEU A 293 -4.34 -7.76 -11.59
N LYS A 294 -3.72 -8.92 -11.86
CA LYS A 294 -4.43 -10.20 -11.93
C LYS A 294 -5.08 -10.58 -10.61
N THR A 295 -4.38 -10.38 -9.50
CA THR A 295 -4.91 -10.64 -8.16
C THR A 295 -6.17 -9.83 -7.90
N VAL A 296 -6.14 -8.51 -8.10
CA VAL A 296 -7.31 -7.68 -7.82
C VAL A 296 -8.48 -7.95 -8.77
N SER A 297 -8.19 -8.35 -10.01
CA SER A 297 -9.19 -8.60 -11.06
C SER A 297 -9.66 -10.05 -11.15
N SER A 298 -9.19 -10.95 -10.27
CA SER A 298 -9.58 -12.37 -10.33
C SER A 298 -9.96 -12.95 -8.96
N LEU A 299 -9.36 -12.47 -7.86
CA LEU A 299 -9.54 -13.07 -6.54
C LEU A 299 -10.54 -12.29 -5.67
N GLN A 300 -11.42 -13.01 -4.97
CA GLN A 300 -12.30 -12.41 -3.97
C GLN A 300 -11.54 -12.08 -2.68
N PRO A 301 -11.91 -11.02 -1.93
CA PRO A 301 -12.99 -10.07 -2.24
C PRO A 301 -12.59 -8.94 -3.19
N TYR A 302 -11.33 -8.87 -3.64
CA TYR A 302 -10.83 -7.78 -4.50
C TYR A 302 -11.62 -7.66 -5.79
N LYS A 303 -11.98 -8.77 -6.43
CA LYS A 303 -12.71 -8.78 -7.70
C LYS A 303 -14.00 -7.95 -7.67
N ARG A 304 -14.78 -8.04 -6.59
CA ARG A 304 -16.00 -7.20 -6.44
C ARG A 304 -15.68 -5.70 -6.49
N MET A 305 -14.57 -5.30 -5.85
CA MET A 305 -14.12 -3.92 -5.85
C MET A 305 -13.55 -3.51 -7.22
N TYR A 306 -12.81 -4.40 -7.88
CA TYR A 306 -12.32 -4.18 -9.24
C TYR A 306 -13.48 -3.92 -10.19
N ASP A 307 -14.50 -4.79 -10.19
CA ASP A 307 -15.69 -4.65 -11.04
C ASP A 307 -16.43 -3.35 -10.73
N THR A 308 -16.59 -3.02 -9.45
CA THR A 308 -17.20 -1.74 -9.07
C THR A 308 -16.38 -0.57 -9.62
N LEU A 309 -15.06 -0.58 -9.46
CA LEU A 309 -14.17 0.50 -9.86
C LEU A 309 -14.14 0.68 -11.39
N THR A 310 -14.10 -0.40 -12.17
CA THR A 310 -14.10 -0.31 -13.65
C THR A 310 -15.42 0.26 -14.19
N THR A 311 -16.53 0.14 -13.47
CA THR A 311 -17.84 0.71 -13.89
C THR A 311 -17.95 2.22 -13.74
N TYR A 312 -17.08 2.89 -12.96
CA TYR A 312 -17.12 4.35 -12.82
C TYR A 312 -16.91 5.07 -14.15
N HIS A 313 -16.04 4.52 -15.00
CA HIS A 313 -15.71 5.11 -16.30
C HIS A 313 -16.91 5.15 -17.27
N PRO A 314 -17.57 4.02 -17.59
CA PRO A 314 -18.73 4.03 -18.48
C PRO A 314 -19.91 4.85 -17.94
N LEU A 315 -20.18 4.80 -16.63
CA LEU A 315 -21.29 5.56 -16.02
C LEU A 315 -21.19 7.08 -16.24
N TRP A 316 -19.98 7.61 -16.36
CA TRP A 316 -19.73 9.05 -16.51
C TRP A 316 -19.03 9.41 -17.81
N PHE A 317 -18.98 8.48 -18.78
CA PHE A 317 -18.16 8.56 -20.00
C PHE A 317 -18.29 9.93 -20.70
N LYS A 318 -19.51 10.35 -21.05
CA LYS A 318 -19.76 11.64 -21.74
C LYS A 318 -19.31 12.87 -20.95
N GLY A 319 -19.26 12.79 -19.63
CA GLY A 319 -18.86 13.89 -18.74
C GLY A 319 -17.34 13.98 -18.57
N VAL A 320 -16.71 12.83 -18.31
CA VAL A 320 -15.28 12.76 -17.95
C VAL A 320 -14.36 12.99 -19.16
N HIS A 321 -14.87 12.81 -20.39
CA HIS A 321 -14.15 13.12 -21.64
C HIS A 321 -14.32 14.56 -22.14
N ARG A 322 -14.81 15.47 -21.29
CA ARG A 322 -14.85 16.92 -21.59
C ARG A 322 -13.60 17.60 -21.04
N LEU A 323 -13.14 18.64 -21.73
CA LEU A 323 -11.98 19.48 -21.36
C LEU A 323 -11.95 19.83 -19.85
N LYS A 324 -13.12 20.13 -19.27
CA LYS A 324 -13.28 20.48 -17.85
C LYS A 324 -12.79 19.38 -16.88
N TYR A 325 -12.98 18.11 -17.21
CA TYR A 325 -12.76 17.00 -16.29
C TYR A 325 -11.67 16.03 -16.72
N PHE A 326 -11.35 15.97 -18.02
CA PHE A 326 -10.50 14.95 -18.61
C PHE A 326 -9.24 14.64 -17.80
N PHE A 327 -8.33 15.60 -17.68
CA PHE A 327 -7.09 15.40 -16.95
C PHE A 327 -7.27 15.12 -15.44
N PRO A 328 -7.93 15.99 -14.65
CA PRO A 328 -8.04 15.78 -13.21
C PRO A 328 -8.84 14.52 -12.83
N TRP A 329 -9.89 14.18 -13.59
CA TRP A 329 -10.69 12.98 -13.34
C TRP A 329 -9.90 11.70 -13.61
N HIS A 330 -9.19 11.61 -14.74
CA HIS A 330 -8.38 10.43 -15.04
C HIS A 330 -7.18 10.30 -14.09
N ARG A 331 -6.56 11.41 -13.65
CA ARG A 331 -5.53 11.38 -12.60
C ARG A 331 -6.07 10.83 -11.27
N TRP A 332 -7.26 11.28 -10.87
CA TRP A 332 -7.96 10.70 -9.70
C TRP A 332 -8.25 9.22 -9.90
N TYR A 333 -8.72 8.84 -11.09
CA TYR A 333 -9.08 7.46 -11.41
C TYR A 333 -7.87 6.51 -11.33
N ILE A 334 -6.72 6.93 -11.88
CA ILE A 334 -5.46 6.20 -11.74
C ILE A 334 -5.02 6.15 -10.27
N LEU A 335 -5.16 7.25 -9.51
CA LEU A 335 -4.76 7.25 -8.09
C LEU A 335 -5.57 6.25 -7.26
N ILE A 336 -6.91 6.20 -7.44
CA ILE A 336 -7.74 5.25 -6.69
C ILE A 336 -7.44 3.81 -7.11
N PHE A 337 -7.17 3.57 -8.40
CA PHE A 337 -6.79 2.26 -8.89
C PHE A 337 -5.42 1.83 -8.36
N GLU A 338 -4.44 2.74 -8.36
CA GLU A 338 -3.12 2.49 -7.78
C GLU A 338 -3.22 2.19 -6.28
N ASN A 339 -4.01 2.95 -5.52
CA ASN A 339 -4.27 2.67 -4.11
C ASN A 339 -4.89 1.29 -3.90
N PHE A 340 -5.76 0.86 -4.82
CA PHE A 340 -6.38 -0.45 -4.80
C PHE A 340 -5.37 -1.57 -5.09
N LEU A 341 -4.52 -1.45 -6.12
CA LEU A 341 -3.43 -2.39 -6.37
C LEU A 341 -2.48 -2.50 -5.18
N ARG A 342 -2.22 -1.39 -4.49
CA ARG A 342 -1.36 -1.33 -3.30
C ARG A 342 -1.94 -2.02 -2.06
N GLN A 343 -3.21 -2.46 -2.10
CA GLN A 343 -3.76 -3.39 -1.12
C GLN A 343 -3.24 -4.82 -1.30
N VAL A 344 -2.68 -5.15 -2.46
CA VAL A 344 -1.96 -6.41 -2.71
C VAL A 344 -0.50 -6.25 -2.31
N ASP A 345 0.19 -5.25 -2.87
CA ASP A 345 1.59 -4.98 -2.58
C ASP A 345 1.89 -3.47 -2.68
N CYS A 346 2.38 -2.88 -1.58
CA CYS A 346 2.63 -1.45 -1.50
C CYS A 346 3.80 -0.98 -2.39
N ARG A 347 4.55 -1.86 -3.04
CA ARG A 347 5.61 -1.47 -3.96
C ARG A 347 5.08 -1.16 -5.36
N VAL A 348 3.82 -1.49 -5.64
CA VAL A 348 3.18 -1.26 -6.93
C VAL A 348 2.81 0.21 -7.13
N THR A 349 3.06 0.69 -8.35
CA THR A 349 2.56 1.95 -8.92
C THR A 349 1.99 1.66 -10.29
N VAL A 350 0.98 2.42 -10.73
CA VAL A 350 0.50 2.29 -12.10
C VAL A 350 1.58 2.83 -13.03
N PRO A 351 2.12 2.04 -13.97
CA PRO A 351 3.13 2.53 -14.90
C PRO A 351 2.50 3.44 -15.95
N TYR A 352 3.32 4.03 -16.81
CA TYR A 352 2.88 4.63 -18.05
C TYR A 352 3.56 3.93 -19.23
N TRP A 353 2.96 4.00 -20.42
CA TRP A 353 3.63 3.58 -21.65
C TRP A 353 3.67 4.72 -22.65
N ASP A 354 4.86 5.23 -22.91
CA ASP A 354 5.15 6.17 -23.99
C ASP A 354 5.14 5.45 -25.33
N TRP A 355 3.95 5.10 -25.78
CA TRP A 355 3.72 4.45 -27.06
C TRP A 355 4.13 5.33 -28.25
N SER A 356 4.33 6.64 -28.07
CA SER A 356 4.83 7.52 -29.15
C SER A 356 6.23 7.12 -29.62
N ARG A 357 7.04 6.56 -28.72
CA ARG A 357 8.37 6.00 -29.02
C ARG A 357 8.26 4.71 -29.81
N ALA A 358 7.29 3.86 -29.48
CA ALA A 358 7.02 2.63 -30.23
C ALA A 358 6.50 2.94 -31.65
N VAL A 359 5.64 3.95 -31.78
CA VAL A 359 5.19 4.47 -33.09
C VAL A 359 6.37 4.97 -33.92
N SER A 360 7.29 5.75 -33.33
CA SER A 360 8.50 6.23 -34.02
C SER A 360 9.38 5.11 -34.56
N LYS A 361 9.39 3.94 -33.91
CA LYS A 361 10.18 2.77 -34.31
C LYS A 361 9.41 1.79 -35.21
N GLY A 362 8.14 2.05 -35.53
CA GLY A 362 7.29 1.08 -36.23
C GLY A 362 6.98 -0.18 -35.41
N ALA A 363 7.14 -0.12 -34.09
CA ALA A 363 7.07 -1.27 -33.18
C ALA A 363 5.84 -1.23 -32.26
N LEU A 364 4.77 -0.52 -32.64
CA LEU A 364 3.59 -0.30 -31.79
C LEU A 364 2.95 -1.61 -31.32
N PHE A 365 2.87 -2.61 -32.19
CA PHE A 365 2.26 -3.92 -31.92
C PHE A 365 3.27 -5.06 -31.82
N ARG A 366 4.58 -4.74 -31.70
CA ARG A 366 5.63 -5.75 -31.59
C ARG A 366 5.52 -6.55 -30.28
N ALA A 367 5.82 -7.85 -30.32
CA ALA A 367 5.78 -8.72 -29.15
C ALA A 367 7.03 -9.60 -28.97
N SER A 368 7.91 -9.70 -29.97
CA SER A 368 9.04 -10.64 -29.96
C SER A 368 10.19 -10.28 -29.01
N TYR A 369 10.31 -9.03 -28.57
CA TYR A 369 11.32 -8.66 -27.58
C TYR A 369 10.79 -8.84 -26.16
N ILE A 370 11.64 -9.33 -25.25
CA ILE A 370 11.28 -9.58 -23.85
C ILE A 370 10.74 -8.32 -23.15
N ARG A 371 11.11 -7.13 -23.63
CA ARG A 371 10.67 -5.84 -23.08
C ARG A 371 9.42 -5.27 -23.77
N ASP A 372 8.90 -5.89 -24.80
CA ASP A 372 7.70 -5.41 -25.47
C ASP A 372 6.47 -5.53 -24.55
N VAL A 373 5.50 -4.64 -24.77
CA VAL A 373 4.26 -4.57 -23.97
C VAL A 373 3.39 -5.80 -24.20
N TRP A 374 3.38 -6.29 -25.45
CA TRP A 374 2.51 -7.35 -25.94
C TRP A 374 3.11 -8.74 -25.85
N HIS A 375 4.35 -8.86 -25.34
CA HIS A 375 5.02 -10.12 -25.11
C HIS A 375 4.10 -11.10 -24.32
N PRO A 376 4.09 -12.42 -24.62
CA PRO A 376 3.23 -13.41 -23.97
C PRO A 376 3.73 -13.82 -22.57
N GLY A 377 4.92 -13.40 -22.17
CA GLY A 377 5.50 -13.68 -20.86
C GLY A 377 4.74 -13.04 -19.67
N PRO A 378 5.01 -13.49 -18.44
CA PRO A 378 4.29 -13.07 -17.23
C PRO A 378 4.52 -11.60 -16.83
N HIS A 379 5.46 -10.91 -17.47
CA HIS A 379 5.79 -9.49 -17.28
C HIS A 379 5.06 -8.56 -18.26
N ALA A 380 4.21 -9.09 -19.14
CA ALA A 380 3.60 -8.35 -20.25
C ALA A 380 2.09 -8.66 -20.33
N LEU A 381 1.43 -8.28 -21.43
CA LEU A 381 -0.05 -8.26 -21.51
C LEU A 381 -0.65 -9.27 -22.48
N GLY A 382 0.18 -10.01 -23.23
CA GLY A 382 -0.27 -10.77 -24.39
C GLY A 382 -0.64 -9.88 -25.58
N GLY A 383 -0.71 -10.50 -26.76
CA GLY A 383 -0.91 -9.84 -28.05
C GLY A 383 -2.38 -9.64 -28.41
N ASP A 384 -2.67 -9.77 -29.70
CA ASP A 384 -3.96 -9.46 -30.32
C ASP A 384 -5.01 -10.56 -30.11
N GLY A 385 -6.26 -10.25 -30.49
CA GLY A 385 -7.36 -11.19 -30.62
C GLY A 385 -7.28 -12.08 -31.86
N THR A 386 -8.12 -13.10 -31.94
CA THR A 386 -8.30 -13.85 -33.20
C THR A 386 -9.26 -13.12 -34.13
N LYS A 387 -9.19 -13.40 -35.44
CA LYS A 387 -10.14 -12.84 -36.42
C LYS A 387 -11.61 -13.23 -36.19
N TYR A 388 -11.88 -14.32 -35.45
CA TYR A 388 -13.23 -14.86 -35.30
C TYR A 388 -13.94 -14.35 -34.05
N ASP A 389 -13.30 -14.47 -32.89
CA ASP A 389 -13.89 -14.13 -31.59
C ASP A 389 -13.27 -12.89 -30.94
N LEU A 390 -12.22 -12.33 -31.56
CA LEU A 390 -11.41 -11.21 -31.05
C LEU A 390 -10.76 -11.49 -29.69
N CYS A 391 -10.85 -12.72 -29.16
CA CYS A 391 -10.33 -13.04 -27.83
C CYS A 391 -8.80 -13.11 -27.86
N VAL A 392 -8.15 -12.53 -26.86
CA VAL A 392 -6.70 -12.63 -26.66
C VAL A 392 -6.33 -14.08 -26.35
N GLN A 393 -5.37 -14.64 -27.09
CA GLN A 393 -5.01 -16.07 -26.99
C GLN A 393 -3.80 -16.37 -26.10
N ASN A 394 -2.90 -15.40 -25.88
CA ASN A 394 -1.66 -15.61 -25.14
C ASN A 394 -1.49 -14.60 -23.99
N GLY A 395 -0.42 -14.74 -23.23
CA GLY A 395 -0.14 -13.82 -22.13
C GLY A 395 -0.96 -14.07 -20.86
N PRO A 396 -0.77 -13.18 -19.86
CA PRO A 396 -1.41 -13.32 -18.56
C PRO A 396 -2.92 -13.10 -18.58
N PHE A 397 -3.47 -12.46 -19.62
CA PHE A 397 -4.87 -12.08 -19.75
C PHE A 397 -5.62 -12.82 -20.88
N ARG A 398 -5.09 -13.98 -21.31
CA ARG A 398 -5.73 -14.82 -22.34
C ARG A 398 -7.10 -15.35 -21.93
N LYS A 399 -7.91 -15.70 -22.92
CA LYS A 399 -9.32 -16.13 -22.80
C LYS A 399 -9.60 -17.23 -21.76
N ASP A 400 -8.67 -18.17 -21.57
CA ASP A 400 -8.87 -19.30 -20.67
C ASP A 400 -8.38 -19.03 -19.23
N SER A 401 -7.77 -17.87 -18.99
CA SER A 401 -7.18 -17.51 -17.69
C SER A 401 -7.80 -16.28 -17.05
N TRP A 402 -8.48 -15.41 -17.81
CA TRP A 402 -8.90 -14.11 -17.31
C TRP A 402 -10.12 -13.58 -18.06
N PHE A 403 -11.05 -12.98 -17.33
CA PHE A 403 -12.36 -12.57 -17.85
C PHE A 403 -12.72 -11.15 -17.45
N VAL A 404 -13.35 -10.42 -18.37
CA VAL A 404 -13.92 -9.08 -18.16
C VAL A 404 -15.42 -9.15 -17.89
N TYR A 405 -15.94 -8.14 -17.20
CA TYR A 405 -17.37 -7.97 -16.95
C TYR A 405 -17.85 -6.64 -17.54
N LEU A 406 -18.69 -6.72 -18.59
CA LEU A 406 -19.13 -5.55 -19.36
C LEU A 406 -20.59 -5.23 -19.06
N ILE A 407 -20.81 -4.25 -18.18
CA ILE A 407 -22.14 -3.92 -17.66
C ILE A 407 -23.10 -3.33 -18.69
N LEU A 408 -22.63 -2.48 -19.63
CA LEU A 408 -23.55 -1.80 -20.56
C LEU A 408 -24.01 -2.73 -21.69
N LYS A 409 -23.24 -3.79 -21.98
CA LYS A 409 -23.63 -4.82 -22.96
C LYS A 409 -24.66 -5.82 -22.41
N ASN A 410 -25.20 -5.59 -21.21
CA ASN A 410 -26.14 -6.46 -20.52
C ASN A 410 -25.67 -7.92 -20.45
N LYS A 411 -24.36 -8.14 -20.47
CA LYS A 411 -23.77 -9.48 -20.40
C LYS A 411 -23.77 -9.91 -18.95
N SER A 412 -24.74 -10.75 -18.59
CA SER A 412 -24.78 -11.38 -17.27
C SER A 412 -23.61 -12.34 -17.03
N LYS A 413 -22.86 -12.70 -18.09
CA LYS A 413 -21.74 -13.64 -18.05
C LYS A 413 -20.39 -12.94 -18.34
N PRO A 414 -19.32 -13.32 -17.62
CA PRO A 414 -17.96 -12.87 -17.94
C PRO A 414 -17.58 -13.25 -19.38
N THR A 415 -16.76 -12.41 -20.03
CA THR A 415 -16.24 -12.69 -21.38
C THR A 415 -14.72 -12.63 -21.40
N CYS A 416 -14.09 -13.18 -22.44
CA CYS A 416 -12.66 -12.99 -22.67
C CYS A 416 -12.32 -11.50 -22.87
N LEU A 417 -11.07 -11.13 -22.64
CA LEU A 417 -10.52 -9.87 -23.13
C LEU A 417 -10.47 -9.92 -24.66
N THR A 418 -11.03 -8.90 -25.32
CA THR A 418 -10.92 -8.76 -26.77
C THR A 418 -10.00 -7.62 -27.18
N ARG A 419 -9.22 -7.84 -28.24
CA ARG A 419 -8.38 -6.85 -28.93
C ARG A 419 -8.51 -7.02 -30.43
N GLU A 420 -8.28 -5.94 -31.14
CA GLU A 420 -8.35 -5.87 -32.59
C GLU A 420 -7.30 -4.85 -33.07
N PHE A 421 -6.02 -5.24 -33.00
CA PHE A 421 -4.93 -4.34 -33.36
C PHE A 421 -5.12 -3.85 -34.79
N ASN A 422 -5.08 -2.54 -34.94
CA ASN A 422 -5.39 -1.87 -36.19
C ASN A 422 -4.26 -0.91 -36.57
N THR A 423 -3.45 -1.35 -37.53
CA THR A 423 -2.29 -0.60 -38.01
C THR A 423 -2.66 0.68 -38.76
N CYS A 424 -3.89 0.79 -39.26
CA CYS A 424 -4.39 2.00 -39.92
C CYS A 424 -4.39 3.23 -39.00
N TYR A 425 -4.43 3.02 -37.68
CA TYR A 425 -4.31 4.12 -36.73
C TYR A 425 -2.86 4.56 -36.49
N SER A 426 -1.87 3.72 -36.79
CA SER A 426 -0.44 4.01 -36.55
C SER A 426 0.03 5.27 -37.25
N GLN A 427 -0.49 5.58 -38.44
CA GLN A 427 -0.19 6.82 -39.18
C GLN A 427 -0.81 8.08 -38.57
N TYR A 428 -1.87 7.94 -37.76
CA TYR A 428 -2.56 9.06 -37.09
C TYR A 428 -2.07 9.26 -35.65
N LEU A 429 -1.46 8.24 -35.07
CA LEU A 429 -0.89 8.31 -33.73
C LEU A 429 0.31 9.25 -33.69
N PHE A 430 0.41 9.98 -32.60
CA PHE A 430 1.54 10.87 -32.37
C PHE A 430 2.80 10.05 -32.14
N ASN A 431 3.83 10.31 -32.96
CA ASN A 431 5.18 9.82 -32.73
C ASN A 431 5.95 10.76 -31.76
N ALA A 432 7.16 10.37 -31.36
CA ALA A 432 7.96 11.15 -30.39
C ALA A 432 8.23 12.61 -30.85
N GLN A 433 8.38 12.84 -32.16
CA GLN A 433 8.57 14.19 -32.71
C GLN A 433 7.30 15.03 -32.59
N ASN A 434 6.11 14.43 -32.84
CA ASN A 434 4.84 15.13 -32.64
C ASN A 434 4.64 15.51 -31.16
N VAL A 435 5.01 14.63 -30.23
CA VAL A 435 4.95 14.90 -28.78
C VAL A 435 5.91 16.03 -28.41
N SER A 436 7.14 16.03 -28.92
CA SER A 436 8.10 17.14 -28.71
C SER A 436 7.53 18.49 -29.14
N LYS A 437 6.88 18.55 -30.31
CA LYS A 437 6.19 19.77 -30.81
C LYS A 437 5.07 20.25 -29.88
N LEU A 438 4.36 19.36 -29.17
CA LEU A 438 3.34 19.77 -28.19
C LEU A 438 3.95 20.55 -27.02
N PHE A 439 5.16 20.22 -26.60
CA PHE A 439 5.83 20.91 -25.49
C PHE A 439 6.49 22.23 -25.89
N GLN A 440 6.59 22.51 -27.18
CA GLN A 440 6.99 23.83 -27.71
C GLN A 440 5.82 24.84 -27.68
N LEU A 441 4.57 24.39 -27.50
CA LEU A 441 3.42 25.28 -27.46
C LEU A 441 3.50 26.28 -26.29
N PRO A 442 3.16 27.56 -26.50
CA PRO A 442 3.12 28.57 -25.44
C PRO A 442 1.91 28.37 -24.51
N LEU A 443 1.97 28.96 -23.32
CA LEU A 443 0.96 28.82 -22.26
C LEU A 443 -0.49 29.05 -22.74
N HIS A 444 -0.72 30.10 -23.55
CA HIS A 444 -2.05 30.47 -24.04
C HIS A 444 -2.65 29.44 -25.02
N LYS A 445 -1.83 28.54 -25.59
CA LYS A 445 -2.27 27.44 -26.46
C LYS A 445 -2.58 26.15 -25.68
N PHE A 446 -2.77 26.21 -24.36
CA PHE A 446 -3.14 25.03 -23.56
C PHE A 446 -4.35 24.26 -24.10
N ARG A 447 -5.40 24.94 -24.60
CA ARG A 447 -6.56 24.26 -25.19
C ARG A 447 -6.21 23.46 -26.44
N VAL A 448 -5.17 23.87 -27.18
CA VAL A 448 -4.65 23.10 -28.33
C VAL A 448 -3.91 21.86 -27.82
N PHE A 449 -3.02 22.02 -26.84
CA PHE A 449 -2.33 20.91 -26.18
C PHE A 449 -3.35 19.87 -25.67
N GLU A 450 -4.33 20.31 -24.88
CA GLU A 450 -5.36 19.42 -24.32
C GLU A 450 -6.17 18.72 -25.40
N LYS A 451 -6.63 19.45 -26.43
CA LYS A 451 -7.42 18.85 -27.52
C LYS A 451 -6.61 17.80 -28.28
N LYS A 452 -5.30 18.03 -28.51
CA LYS A 452 -4.42 17.05 -29.15
C LYS A 452 -4.24 15.81 -28.28
N VAL A 453 -3.96 15.97 -26.99
CA VAL A 453 -3.85 14.85 -26.05
C VAL A 453 -5.16 14.07 -25.96
N ARG A 454 -6.30 14.74 -25.80
CA ARG A 454 -7.60 14.07 -25.62
C ARG A 454 -8.19 13.47 -26.90
N ARG A 455 -8.00 14.07 -28.07
CA ARG A 455 -8.65 13.61 -29.31
C ARG A 455 -7.71 12.89 -30.27
N ALA A 456 -6.48 13.38 -30.42
CA ALA A 456 -5.54 12.83 -31.39
C ALA A 456 -4.66 11.72 -30.78
N MET A 457 -4.39 11.78 -29.48
CA MET A 457 -3.62 10.75 -28.79
C MET A 457 -4.52 9.73 -28.10
N HIS A 458 -5.39 10.18 -27.18
CA HIS A 458 -6.29 9.32 -26.41
C HIS A 458 -7.28 8.54 -27.30
N ASP A 459 -8.19 9.22 -28.02
CA ASP A 459 -9.23 8.53 -28.80
C ASP A 459 -8.62 7.57 -29.84
N GLN A 460 -7.55 8.00 -30.53
CA GLN A 460 -6.92 7.19 -31.58
C GLN A 460 -6.19 5.97 -31.04
N PHE A 461 -5.55 6.07 -29.88
CA PHE A 461 -4.88 4.91 -29.28
C PHE A 461 -5.90 3.88 -28.80
N HIS A 462 -7.01 4.31 -28.18
CA HIS A 462 -8.14 3.42 -27.87
C HIS A 462 -8.62 2.65 -29.11
N ASN A 463 -8.78 3.34 -30.24
CA ASN A 463 -9.21 2.73 -31.50
C ASN A 463 -8.13 1.83 -32.14
N ALA A 464 -6.85 2.16 -31.97
CA ALA A 464 -5.73 1.37 -32.48
C ALA A 464 -5.65 -0.01 -31.80
N ILE A 465 -5.98 -0.09 -30.51
CA ILE A 465 -6.06 -1.37 -29.78
C ILE A 465 -7.35 -2.14 -30.14
N GLY A 466 -8.46 -1.44 -30.36
CA GLY A 466 -9.75 -2.04 -30.66
C GLY A 466 -10.34 -2.86 -29.50
N GLY A 467 -11.27 -3.77 -29.80
CA GLY A 467 -11.84 -4.69 -28.81
C GLY A 467 -12.46 -3.99 -27.58
N VAL A 468 -12.08 -4.39 -26.37
CA VAL A 468 -12.57 -3.75 -25.13
C VAL A 468 -12.09 -2.30 -25.03
N MET A 469 -10.90 -1.96 -25.54
CA MET A 469 -10.33 -0.62 -25.45
C MET A 469 -11.11 0.42 -26.26
N SER A 470 -11.87 0.05 -27.29
CA SER A 470 -12.70 0.99 -28.06
C SER A 470 -14.10 1.23 -27.48
N LEU A 471 -14.45 0.56 -26.37
CA LEU A 471 -15.75 0.69 -25.71
C LEU A 471 -15.75 1.76 -24.61
N GLU A 472 -16.94 2.18 -24.16
CA GLU A 472 -17.07 3.03 -22.97
C GLU A 472 -16.57 2.31 -21.70
N GLU A 473 -16.57 0.98 -21.69
CA GLU A 473 -16.04 0.13 -20.63
C GLU A 473 -14.54 -0.18 -20.75
N SER A 474 -13.77 0.62 -21.50
CA SER A 474 -12.34 0.42 -21.76
C SER A 474 -11.48 0.25 -20.51
N ALA A 475 -11.90 0.81 -19.36
CA ALA A 475 -11.25 0.61 -18.06
C ALA A 475 -11.16 -0.86 -17.61
N ASN A 476 -11.92 -1.76 -18.23
CA ASN A 476 -11.75 -3.19 -18.01
C ASN A 476 -10.49 -3.77 -18.69
N ALA A 477 -9.91 -3.11 -19.68
CA ALA A 477 -8.69 -3.61 -20.32
C ALA A 477 -7.44 -3.30 -19.45
N PRO A 478 -6.48 -4.24 -19.29
CA PRO A 478 -5.23 -3.99 -18.58
C PRO A 478 -4.47 -2.76 -19.09
N GLU A 479 -4.49 -2.54 -20.40
CA GLU A 479 -3.76 -1.47 -21.08
C GLU A 479 -4.32 -0.06 -20.90
N PHE A 480 -5.57 0.06 -20.44
CA PHE A 480 -6.17 1.35 -20.08
C PHE A 480 -5.31 2.11 -19.08
N TRP A 481 -4.81 1.42 -18.06
CA TRP A 481 -4.20 2.05 -16.88
C TRP A 481 -2.89 2.76 -17.20
N PHE A 482 -2.00 2.13 -17.97
CA PHE A 482 -0.76 2.77 -18.37
C PHE A 482 -0.91 3.67 -19.60
N HIS A 483 -1.96 3.47 -20.43
CA HIS A 483 -2.32 4.45 -21.47
C HIS A 483 -2.67 5.78 -20.81
N HIS A 484 -3.60 5.78 -19.86
CA HIS A 484 -3.96 6.97 -19.10
C HIS A 484 -2.81 7.44 -18.18
N GLY A 485 -1.94 6.54 -17.72
CA GLY A 485 -0.68 6.89 -17.08
C GLY A 485 0.21 7.78 -17.96
N TYR A 486 0.27 7.52 -19.27
CA TYR A 486 1.06 8.33 -20.20
C TYR A 486 0.41 9.68 -20.47
N LEU A 487 -0.92 9.73 -20.61
CA LEU A 487 -1.65 11.00 -20.73
C LEU A 487 -1.48 11.86 -19.47
N ASP A 488 -1.47 11.23 -18.29
CA ASP A 488 -1.20 11.91 -17.03
C ASP A 488 0.24 12.44 -16.94
N LYS A 489 1.22 11.66 -17.43
CA LYS A 489 2.61 12.10 -17.57
C LYS A 489 2.72 13.31 -18.49
N LEU A 490 2.08 13.29 -19.66
CA LEU A 490 2.11 14.43 -20.60
C LEU A 490 1.59 15.71 -19.95
N TRP A 491 0.50 15.61 -19.19
CA TRP A 491 -0.01 16.74 -18.43
C TRP A 491 0.93 17.16 -17.31
N ALA A 492 1.50 16.21 -16.55
CA ALA A 492 2.48 16.51 -15.52
C ALA A 492 3.72 17.24 -16.08
N ASP A 493 4.22 16.82 -17.25
CA ASP A 493 5.36 17.45 -17.91
C ASP A 493 5.01 18.85 -18.43
N TRP A 494 3.77 19.07 -18.91
CA TRP A 494 3.26 20.42 -19.19
C TRP A 494 3.29 21.29 -17.93
N GLN A 495 2.77 20.78 -16.81
CA GLN A 495 2.71 21.49 -15.54
C GLN A 495 4.10 21.82 -14.95
N LYS A 496 5.10 20.97 -15.17
CA LYS A 496 6.48 21.17 -14.68
C LYS A 496 7.19 22.38 -15.30
N ARG A 497 6.72 22.89 -16.45
CA ARG A 497 7.29 24.07 -17.14
C ARG A 497 7.18 25.37 -16.34
N GLY A 498 6.37 25.38 -15.27
CA GLY A 498 6.37 26.46 -14.29
C GLY A 498 5.02 26.66 -13.58
N PRO A 499 4.96 27.54 -12.56
CA PRO A 499 3.75 27.76 -11.76
C PRO A 499 2.52 28.19 -12.57
N LYS A 500 2.72 29.00 -13.63
CA LYS A 500 1.66 29.42 -14.55
C LYS A 500 1.09 28.23 -15.35
N PHE A 501 1.94 27.29 -15.76
CA PHE A 501 1.52 26.09 -16.48
C PHE A 501 0.78 25.10 -15.59
N LYS A 502 1.16 24.99 -14.30
CA LYS A 502 0.58 24.03 -13.35
C LYS A 502 -0.95 24.10 -13.28
N HIS A 503 -1.49 25.31 -13.25
CA HIS A 503 -2.92 25.51 -13.05
C HIS A 503 -3.65 25.99 -14.31
N GLN A 504 -2.94 26.16 -15.43
CA GLN A 504 -3.50 26.67 -16.67
C GLN A 504 -4.83 25.97 -17.02
N TYR A 505 -5.89 26.77 -17.23
CA TYR A 505 -7.30 26.36 -17.36
C TYR A 505 -7.97 25.79 -16.09
N TYR A 506 -7.24 25.05 -15.26
CA TYR A 506 -7.78 24.36 -14.07
C TYR A 506 -7.77 25.17 -12.77
N HIS A 507 -7.36 26.43 -12.80
CA HIS A 507 -7.33 27.34 -11.63
C HIS A 507 -8.64 27.36 -10.82
N GLY A 508 -9.78 27.11 -11.47
CA GLY A 508 -11.13 27.24 -10.90
C GLY A 508 -11.97 25.96 -10.91
N VAL A 509 -11.40 24.75 -11.06
CA VAL A 509 -12.19 23.51 -10.93
C VAL A 509 -12.52 23.23 -9.46
N THR A 510 -13.47 23.98 -8.94
CA THR A 510 -14.05 23.83 -7.60
C THR A 510 -15.20 22.84 -7.57
N THR A 511 -15.73 22.49 -8.74
CA THR A 511 -16.82 21.52 -8.86
C THR A 511 -16.35 20.12 -8.52
N ASN A 512 -17.24 19.34 -7.93
CA ASN A 512 -17.01 17.92 -7.74
C ASN A 512 -16.93 17.19 -9.08
N PHE A 513 -16.20 16.08 -9.11
CA PHE A 513 -16.26 15.17 -10.24
C PHE A 513 -17.66 14.58 -10.38
N PRO A 514 -18.12 14.33 -11.62
CA PRO A 514 -19.41 13.69 -11.87
C PRO A 514 -19.60 12.43 -11.02
N GLY A 515 -20.73 12.31 -10.33
CA GLY A 515 -21.06 11.17 -9.48
C GLY A 515 -20.32 11.07 -8.15
N THR A 516 -19.59 12.10 -7.72
CA THR A 516 -18.79 12.05 -6.49
C THR A 516 -18.94 13.31 -5.63
N LYS A 517 -18.46 13.24 -4.38
CA LYS A 517 -18.24 14.41 -3.51
C LYS A 517 -16.79 14.91 -3.56
N ILE A 518 -16.04 14.50 -4.57
CA ILE A 518 -14.60 14.72 -4.67
C ILE A 518 -14.35 15.95 -5.54
N ARG A 519 -13.64 16.96 -5.01
CA ARG A 519 -13.32 18.18 -5.74
C ARG A 519 -12.17 17.96 -6.71
N GLY A 520 -12.35 18.41 -7.97
CA GLY A 520 -11.31 18.25 -9.00
C GLY A 520 -10.01 18.99 -8.71
N SER A 521 -10.08 20.11 -7.97
CA SER A 521 -8.91 20.89 -7.56
C SER A 521 -7.89 20.10 -6.74
N TRP A 522 -8.30 19.04 -6.05
CA TRP A 522 -7.40 18.19 -5.25
C TRP A 522 -6.42 17.37 -6.10
N PHE A 523 -6.65 17.25 -7.40
CA PHE A 523 -5.85 16.42 -8.31
C PHE A 523 -5.04 17.24 -9.30
N ILE A 524 -4.97 18.57 -9.14
CA ILE A 524 -4.13 19.39 -10.02
C ILE A 524 -2.64 19.21 -9.70
N ASP A 525 -2.29 19.06 -8.42
CA ASP A 525 -0.91 19.05 -7.95
C ASP A 525 -0.48 17.64 -7.51
N LEU A 526 0.32 16.94 -8.32
CA LEU A 526 0.82 15.58 -8.01
C LEU A 526 1.63 15.51 -6.71
N SER A 527 2.19 16.65 -6.25
CA SER A 527 2.93 16.75 -4.98
C SER A 527 2.04 16.84 -3.74
N ARG A 528 0.72 17.00 -3.90
CA ARG A 528 -0.26 17.22 -2.83
C ARG A 528 -1.60 16.57 -3.16
N GLN A 529 -1.62 15.26 -3.37
CA GLN A 529 -2.85 14.52 -3.59
C GLN A 529 -3.49 14.09 -2.25
N PRO A 530 -4.79 13.75 -2.24
CA PRO A 530 -5.45 13.18 -1.07
C PRO A 530 -4.70 11.98 -0.46
N PHE A 531 -4.94 11.72 0.83
CA PHE A 531 -4.25 10.67 1.61
C PHE A 531 -2.74 10.86 1.69
N CYS A 532 -2.27 12.11 1.63
CA CYS A 532 -0.85 12.48 1.70
C CYS A 532 0.00 11.80 0.62
N VAL A 533 -0.61 11.42 -0.50
CA VAL A 533 0.09 10.77 -1.59
C VAL A 533 0.81 11.83 -2.43
N LYS A 534 2.08 11.56 -2.70
CA LYS A 534 2.89 12.31 -3.66
C LYS A 534 3.29 11.37 -4.78
N VAL A 535 3.19 11.84 -6.02
CA VAL A 535 3.55 11.05 -7.20
C VAL A 535 4.49 11.86 -8.07
N VAL A 536 5.48 11.18 -8.66
CA VAL A 536 6.26 11.70 -9.77
C VAL A 536 6.24 10.69 -10.91
N HIS A 537 6.49 11.17 -12.12
CA HIS A 537 6.77 10.33 -13.28
C HIS A 537 8.26 10.42 -13.56
N ASP A 538 8.93 9.27 -13.64
CA ASP A 538 10.30 9.20 -14.15
C ASP A 538 10.31 9.51 -15.65
N GLN A 539 11.49 9.78 -16.20
CA GLN A 539 11.66 9.85 -17.65
C GLN A 539 11.92 8.44 -18.19
N PRO A 540 11.46 8.15 -19.42
CA PRO A 540 11.73 6.86 -20.05
C PRO A 540 13.23 6.73 -20.30
N ILE A 541 13.78 5.55 -20.03
CA ILE A 541 15.18 5.20 -20.29
C ILE A 541 15.22 4.48 -21.63
N ASP A 542 16.04 4.97 -22.56
CA ASP A 542 16.38 4.23 -23.79
C ASP A 542 17.29 3.07 -23.42
N MET A 543 16.75 1.85 -23.53
CA MET A 543 17.55 0.64 -23.45
C MET A 543 17.82 0.14 -24.86
N GLU A 544 19.08 -0.16 -25.13
CA GLU A 544 19.51 -0.80 -26.36
C GLU A 544 18.84 -2.17 -26.49
N GLU A 545 18.33 -2.45 -27.69
CA GLU A 545 17.76 -3.76 -28.03
C GLU A 545 18.92 -4.71 -28.29
N ARG A 546 19.04 -5.76 -27.47
CA ARG A 546 20.09 -6.77 -27.61
C ARG A 546 19.54 -8.02 -28.27
N GLU A 547 20.38 -8.74 -29.00
CA GLU A 547 19.99 -9.97 -29.69
C GLU A 547 19.44 -11.03 -28.73
N GLU A 548 20.00 -11.12 -27.52
CA GLU A 548 19.52 -12.00 -26.44
C GLU A 548 18.12 -11.66 -25.90
N ASP A 549 17.62 -10.44 -26.15
CA ASP A 549 16.28 -10.01 -25.74
C ASP A 549 15.21 -10.42 -26.77
N PHE A 550 15.61 -10.89 -27.95
CA PHE A 550 14.71 -11.32 -29.03
C PHE A 550 14.39 -12.81 -28.94
N ASP A 551 13.10 -13.15 -29.01
CA ASP A 551 12.63 -14.53 -29.01
C ASP A 551 11.97 -14.86 -30.36
N SER A 552 12.71 -15.59 -31.20
CA SER A 552 12.24 -16.02 -32.53
C SER A 552 11.07 -17.00 -32.50
N SER A 553 10.76 -17.61 -31.35
CA SER A 553 9.61 -18.51 -31.20
C SER A 553 8.28 -17.76 -31.04
N ILE A 554 8.34 -16.45 -30.77
CA ILE A 554 7.16 -15.60 -30.61
C ILE A 554 6.77 -15.02 -31.95
N ASN A 555 5.60 -15.46 -32.44
CA ASN A 555 4.97 -14.83 -33.60
C ASN A 555 4.52 -13.41 -33.25
N GLU A 556 4.86 -12.47 -34.13
CA GLU A 556 4.31 -11.12 -34.04
C GLU A 556 2.78 -11.14 -34.13
N PRO A 557 2.08 -10.30 -33.35
CA PRO A 557 0.66 -10.11 -33.53
C PRO A 557 0.38 -9.77 -35.00
N VAL A 558 -0.61 -10.44 -35.58
CA VAL A 558 -1.07 -10.15 -36.94
C VAL A 558 -2.28 -9.22 -36.81
N PRO A 559 -2.11 -7.89 -36.93
CA PRO A 559 -3.21 -6.94 -36.94
C PRO A 559 -4.40 -7.43 -37.75
N ILE A 560 -5.60 -7.28 -37.20
CA ILE A 560 -6.83 -7.68 -37.89
C ILE A 560 -7.08 -6.77 -39.11
N TYR A 561 -6.71 -5.49 -39.00
CA TYR A 561 -6.72 -4.55 -40.12
C TYR A 561 -5.31 -4.05 -40.47
N TRP A 562 -5.00 -4.17 -41.75
CA TRP A 562 -3.79 -3.66 -42.38
C TRP A 562 -4.16 -2.52 -43.32
N CYS A 563 -3.55 -1.36 -43.11
CA CYS A 563 -3.53 -0.32 -44.14
C CYS A 563 -2.21 -0.39 -44.90
N ARG A 564 -2.30 -0.33 -46.23
CA ARG A 564 -1.13 -0.26 -47.13
C ARG A 564 -0.42 1.07 -47.01
#